data_AF-A0A067TRT5-F1
#
_entry.id   AF-A0A067TRT5-F1
#
_cell.length_a   1.000
_cell.length_b   1.000
_cell.length_c   1.000
_cell.angle_alpha   90.00
_cell.angle_beta   90.00
_cell.angle_gamma   90.00
#
_symmetry.space_group_name_H-M   'P 1'
#
loop_
_entity.id
_entity.type
_entity.pdbx_description
1 polymer ?
#
loop_
_entity_poly.entity_id
_entity_poly.type
_entity_poly.pdbx_seq_one_letter_code
_entity_poly.pdbx_strand_id
1 'polypeptide(L)'
;MLAGPRSCLFLLFCSTISLIALYGHIGKQESIKIASIFNFSLTLTKTMSESNTWPSEFSGYLARATPYPFAPESFTPKRSLLDVLVLRNAPIEPEGITLALFSDRTIVEASGKISIITEEDYTGIRALAQQTRSLPKSDNFRNQWRVKHDRTSHPIDRVLVVRSTLNDIPAENYELEYEETSVYGFDKQLKTLDKPIGDYEELAQPLYELTGLAWEAREGKGSKDEAVLTKVRNILGNVF
;
A
#
# COMPACT_ATOMS: atom_id res chain seq x y z
N MET A 1 -30.62 10.48 -44.49
CA MET A 1 -31.02 10.00 -43.15
C MET A 1 -29.93 10.36 -42.16
N LEU A 2 -30.23 11.41 -41.38
CA LEU A 2 -29.76 11.81 -40.05
C LEU A 2 -28.28 11.62 -39.68
N ALA A 3 -27.50 12.67 -39.97
CA ALA A 3 -26.33 13.08 -39.20
C ALA A 3 -26.76 13.66 -37.84
N GLY A 4 -25.98 13.43 -36.78
CA GLY A 4 -26.23 14.03 -35.47
C GLY A 4 -24.93 14.33 -34.73
N PRO A 5 -24.61 15.62 -34.50
CA PRO A 5 -23.61 16.03 -33.52
C PRO A 5 -24.30 16.69 -32.32
N ARG A 6 -23.86 16.38 -31.10
CA ARG A 6 -24.19 17.17 -29.90
C ARG A 6 -22.98 17.28 -28.99
N SER A 7 -22.17 18.29 -29.26
CA SER A 7 -21.19 18.85 -28.33
C SER A 7 -21.92 19.66 -27.26
N CYS A 8 -21.82 19.26 -25.99
CA CYS A 8 -22.36 20.01 -24.86
C CYS A 8 -21.22 20.80 -24.23
N LEU A 9 -21.11 22.07 -24.59
CA LEU A 9 -20.16 23.04 -24.05
C LEU A 9 -20.83 23.72 -22.84
N PHE A 10 -20.38 23.40 -21.63
CA PHE A 10 -20.74 24.13 -20.41
C PHE A 10 -19.47 24.76 -19.84
N LEU A 11 -19.28 26.05 -20.10
CA LEU A 11 -18.31 26.88 -19.39
C LEU A 11 -19.10 28.02 -18.71
N LEU A 12 -19.28 27.85 -17.40
CA LEU A 12 -19.87 28.84 -16.52
C LEU A 12 -18.81 29.88 -16.17
N PHE A 13 -19.07 31.11 -16.60
CA PHE A 13 -18.43 32.32 -16.11
C PHE A 13 -18.73 32.50 -14.61
N CYS A 14 -17.71 32.73 -13.80
CA CYS A 14 -17.90 33.42 -12.53
C CYS A 14 -16.78 34.45 -12.32
N SER A 15 -17.16 35.68 -12.65
CA SER A 15 -16.46 36.94 -12.46
C SER A 15 -16.24 37.19 -10.97
N THR A 16 -14.99 37.37 -10.53
CA THR A 16 -14.70 38.06 -9.28
C THR A 16 -14.02 39.39 -9.55
N ILE A 17 -14.70 40.40 -9.06
CA ILE A 17 -14.47 41.83 -9.17
C ILE A 17 -13.14 42.18 -8.47
N SER A 18 -12.23 42.80 -9.20
CA SER A 18 -11.08 43.52 -8.63
C SER A 18 -11.38 45.01 -8.71
N LEU A 19 -11.64 45.65 -7.56
CA LEU A 19 -11.82 47.09 -7.47
C LEU A 19 -11.17 47.63 -6.17
N ILE A 20 -10.20 48.54 -6.37
CA ILE A 20 -9.81 49.71 -5.56
C ILE A 20 -9.11 49.47 -4.21
N ALA A 21 -7.86 49.94 -4.09
CA ALA A 21 -7.57 51.25 -3.46
C ALA A 21 -6.07 51.58 -3.41
N LEU A 22 -5.70 52.68 -4.09
CA LEU A 22 -4.55 53.53 -3.72
C LEU A 22 -4.73 54.01 -2.28
N TYR A 23 -3.68 54.05 -1.46
CA TYR A 23 -3.46 55.14 -0.50
C TYR A 23 -1.97 55.28 -0.14
N GLY A 24 -1.36 56.33 -0.66
CA GLY A 24 -0.96 57.51 0.13
C GLY A 24 -0.14 57.31 1.41
N HIS A 25 1.12 57.74 1.31
CA HIS A 25 2.08 58.06 2.35
C HIS A 25 1.60 59.17 3.32
N ILE A 26 2.23 59.21 4.52
CA ILE A 26 2.29 60.30 5.54
C ILE A 26 1.33 60.18 6.74
N GLY A 27 1.88 60.16 7.96
CA GLY A 27 1.21 60.76 9.13
C GLY A 27 1.39 60.07 10.48
N LYS A 28 2.09 60.76 11.40
CA LYS A 28 2.29 60.47 12.82
C LYS A 28 1.00 60.20 13.62
N GLN A 29 1.10 59.21 14.52
CA GLN A 29 0.78 59.22 15.96
C GLN A 29 -0.55 59.86 16.43
N GLU A 30 -1.45 59.04 17.00
CA GLU A 30 -2.00 59.21 18.36
C GLU A 30 -2.84 58.00 18.79
N SER A 31 -2.80 57.69 20.08
CA SER A 31 -3.32 56.49 20.71
C SER A 31 -4.84 56.52 20.87
N ILE A 32 -5.54 55.52 20.35
CA ILE A 32 -6.95 55.25 20.71
C ILE A 32 -7.06 53.81 21.20
N LYS A 33 -7.29 53.67 22.51
CA LYS A 33 -7.73 52.43 23.15
C LYS A 33 -9.19 52.19 22.76
N ILE A 34 -9.44 51.26 21.82
CA ILE A 34 -10.79 50.74 21.57
C ILE A 34 -10.88 49.36 22.20
N ALA A 35 -11.80 49.27 23.15
CA ALA A 35 -12.12 48.09 23.91
C ALA A 35 -12.82 47.03 23.04
N SER A 36 -12.42 45.77 23.27
CA SER A 36 -13.25 44.57 23.35
C SER A 36 -14.42 44.43 22.36
N ILE A 37 -14.18 43.68 21.28
CA ILE A 37 -15.24 43.05 20.50
C ILE A 37 -14.90 41.56 20.37
N PHE A 38 -15.61 40.76 21.17
CA PHE A 38 -15.99 39.36 20.96
C PHE A 38 -15.13 38.52 19.99
N ASN A 39 -14.11 37.85 20.53
CA ASN A 39 -13.56 36.65 19.91
C ASN A 39 -14.54 35.48 20.12
N PHE A 40 -15.49 35.31 19.20
CA PHE A 40 -16.28 34.09 19.12
C PHE A 40 -15.36 33.01 18.50
N SER A 41 -14.56 32.39 19.36
CA SER A 41 -13.76 31.22 19.01
C SER A 41 -14.72 30.06 18.79
N LEU A 42 -15.16 29.88 17.55
CA LEU A 42 -15.78 28.64 17.08
C LEU A 42 -14.70 27.56 17.19
N THR A 43 -14.61 26.92 18.35
CA THR A 43 -13.92 25.65 18.52
C THR A 43 -14.74 24.62 17.75
N LEU A 44 -14.51 24.55 16.45
CA LEU A 44 -14.91 23.42 15.64
C LEU A 44 -14.12 22.24 16.20
N THR A 45 -14.71 21.52 17.16
CA THR A 45 -14.31 20.15 17.48
C THR A 45 -14.61 19.34 16.22
N LYS A 46 -13.68 19.39 15.26
CA LYS A 46 -13.50 18.37 14.26
C LYS A 46 -13.29 17.12 15.08
N THR A 47 -14.35 16.34 15.28
CA THR A 47 -14.26 14.91 15.55
C THR A 47 -13.42 14.38 14.41
N MET A 48 -12.10 14.40 14.61
CA MET A 48 -11.19 13.56 13.88
C MET A 48 -11.71 12.18 14.23
N SER A 49 -12.47 11.60 13.30
CA SER A 49 -12.50 10.16 13.12
C SER A 49 -11.09 9.71 13.45
N GLU A 50 -10.91 9.04 14.59
CA GLU A 50 -9.70 8.30 14.90
C GLU A 50 -9.56 7.34 13.72
N SER A 51 -8.87 7.80 12.68
CA SER A 51 -8.42 6.94 11.62
C SER A 51 -7.66 5.87 12.37
N ASN A 52 -8.08 4.62 12.24
CA ASN A 52 -7.33 3.45 12.71
C ASN A 52 -5.92 3.51 12.11
N THR A 53 -5.07 4.36 12.70
CA THR A 53 -3.71 4.64 12.24
C THR A 53 -2.87 3.55 12.80
N TRP A 54 -2.82 2.50 12.01
CA TRP A 54 -1.85 1.46 12.13
C TRP A 54 -0.43 2.08 12.19
N PRO A 55 0.36 1.85 13.26
CA PRO A 55 1.50 2.70 13.62
C PRO A 55 2.81 2.35 12.89
N SER A 56 2.76 1.81 11.67
CA SER A 56 3.99 1.49 10.92
C SER A 56 4.67 2.76 10.41
N GLU A 57 5.98 2.86 10.59
CA GLU A 57 6.82 3.95 10.07
C GLU A 57 6.73 4.05 8.53
N PHE A 58 6.56 2.91 7.86
CA PHE A 58 6.44 2.83 6.41
C PHE A 58 5.01 2.93 5.91
N SER A 59 4.02 3.15 6.80
CA SER A 59 2.63 3.35 6.38
C SER A 59 2.51 4.55 5.44
N GLY A 60 1.56 4.47 4.51
CA GLY A 60 1.33 5.51 3.51
C GLY A 60 2.47 5.66 2.49
N TYR A 61 3.37 4.68 2.35
CA TYR A 61 4.45 4.70 1.35
C TYR A 61 3.93 4.89 -0.08
N LEU A 62 2.72 4.38 -0.38
CA LEU A 62 2.07 4.58 -1.69
C LEU A 62 1.74 6.04 -1.97
N ALA A 63 1.48 6.85 -0.94
CA ALA A 63 1.23 8.29 -1.11
C ALA A 63 2.53 9.07 -1.38
N ARG A 64 3.68 8.54 -0.95
CA ARG A 64 5.02 9.07 -1.24
C ARG A 64 5.60 8.54 -2.55
N ALA A 65 5.02 7.48 -3.10
CA ALA A 65 5.48 6.85 -4.34
C ALA A 65 5.24 7.76 -5.56
N THR A 66 6.13 7.65 -6.53
CA THR A 66 5.98 8.29 -7.84
C THR A 66 5.35 7.33 -8.84
N PRO A 67 4.44 7.77 -9.72
CA PRO A 67 3.93 6.93 -10.79
C PRO A 67 5.05 6.43 -11.70
N TYR A 68 4.92 5.20 -12.22
CA TYR A 68 5.84 4.69 -13.23
C TYR A 68 5.86 5.62 -14.47
N PRO A 69 7.03 6.04 -14.97
CA PRO A 69 7.14 7.12 -15.96
C PRO A 69 6.72 6.72 -17.38
N PHE A 70 6.49 5.42 -17.63
CA PHE A 70 6.13 4.91 -18.95
C PHE A 70 4.73 4.31 -18.95
N ALA A 71 4.21 4.04 -20.14
CA ALA A 71 2.93 3.38 -20.31
C ALA A 71 2.96 1.97 -19.67
N PRO A 72 1.93 1.53 -18.93
CA PRO A 72 1.90 0.21 -18.27
C PRO A 72 2.19 -0.97 -19.21
N GLU A 73 1.83 -0.86 -20.49
CA GLU A 73 2.07 -1.88 -21.51
C GLU A 73 3.56 -2.06 -21.82
N SER A 74 4.40 -1.05 -21.57
CA SER A 74 5.84 -1.13 -21.74
C SER A 74 6.57 -1.75 -20.55
N PHE A 75 5.90 -1.85 -19.39
CA PHE A 75 6.49 -2.47 -18.20
C PHE A 75 6.83 -3.92 -18.47
N THR A 76 8.09 -4.29 -18.22
CA THR A 76 8.61 -5.65 -18.41
C THR A 76 9.32 -6.06 -17.12
N PRO A 77 8.61 -6.71 -16.18
CA PRO A 77 9.20 -7.09 -14.90
C PRO A 77 10.33 -8.10 -15.14
N LYS A 78 11.43 -7.93 -14.42
CA LYS A 78 12.56 -8.86 -14.46
C LYS A 78 12.53 -9.75 -13.24
N ARG A 79 12.54 -11.06 -13.46
CA ARG A 79 12.53 -12.06 -12.38
C ARG A 79 13.70 -11.87 -11.43
N SER A 80 14.90 -11.61 -11.96
CA SER A 80 16.12 -11.37 -11.19
C SER A 80 16.10 -10.11 -10.31
N LEU A 81 15.13 -9.21 -10.52
CA LEU A 81 14.93 -8.03 -9.69
C LEU A 81 13.87 -8.22 -8.60
N LEU A 82 13.11 -9.32 -8.59
CA LEU A 82 12.08 -9.53 -7.57
C LEU A 82 12.75 -9.75 -6.18
N ASP A 83 12.30 -9.02 -5.17
CA ASP A 83 12.78 -9.16 -3.78
C ASP A 83 11.70 -9.79 -2.88
N VAL A 84 10.47 -9.27 -2.97
CA VAL A 84 9.34 -9.67 -2.12
C VAL A 84 8.08 -9.80 -2.96
N LEU A 85 7.33 -10.85 -2.71
CA LEU A 85 6.01 -11.07 -3.28
C LEU A 85 5.02 -11.37 -2.14
N VAL A 86 3.88 -10.71 -2.16
CA VAL A 86 2.75 -11.04 -1.28
C VAL A 86 1.57 -11.45 -2.14
N LEU A 87 1.10 -12.67 -1.91
CA LEU A 87 -0.09 -13.22 -2.56
C LEU A 87 -1.21 -13.35 -1.55
N ARG A 88 -2.45 -13.22 -2.00
CA ARG A 88 -3.63 -13.51 -1.20
C ARG A 88 -4.32 -14.74 -1.75
N ASN A 89 -4.60 -15.68 -0.85
CA ASN A 89 -5.45 -16.82 -1.10
C ASN A 89 -6.81 -16.63 -0.42
N ALA A 90 -7.84 -16.41 -1.24
CA ALA A 90 -9.23 -16.29 -0.83
C ALA A 90 -10.12 -17.09 -1.80
N PRO A 91 -11.35 -17.48 -1.41
CA PRO A 91 -12.23 -18.30 -2.26
C PRO A 91 -12.51 -17.73 -3.66
N ILE A 92 -12.55 -16.40 -3.81
CA ILE A 92 -12.79 -15.73 -5.10
C ILE A 92 -11.50 -15.32 -5.84
N GLU A 93 -10.36 -15.41 -5.16
CA GLU A 93 -9.06 -15.00 -5.67
C GLU A 93 -8.00 -15.85 -4.97
N PRO A 94 -7.81 -17.12 -5.40
CA PRO A 94 -6.97 -18.08 -4.68
C PRO A 94 -5.48 -17.69 -4.70
N GLU A 95 -5.08 -16.85 -5.65
CA GLU A 95 -3.68 -16.48 -5.89
C GLU A 95 -3.52 -15.04 -6.38
N GLY A 96 -4.25 -14.13 -5.73
CA GLY A 96 -4.22 -12.71 -6.06
C GLY A 96 -2.90 -12.06 -5.70
N ILE A 97 -2.22 -11.46 -6.66
CA ILE A 97 -1.08 -10.59 -6.35
C ILE A 97 -1.59 -9.44 -5.49
N THR A 98 -0.98 -9.26 -4.33
CA THR A 98 -1.26 -8.16 -3.41
C THR A 98 -0.17 -7.11 -3.49
N LEU A 99 1.10 -7.54 -3.50
CA LEU A 99 2.26 -6.68 -3.68
C LEU A 99 3.36 -7.48 -4.37
N ALA A 100 3.99 -6.91 -5.40
CA ALA A 100 5.30 -7.36 -5.88
C ALA A 100 6.29 -6.20 -5.77
N LEU A 101 7.41 -6.42 -5.06
CA LEU A 101 8.47 -5.44 -4.81
C LEU A 101 9.75 -5.86 -5.54
N PHE A 102 10.30 -4.96 -6.33
CA PHE A 102 11.52 -5.16 -7.10
C PHE A 102 12.68 -4.33 -6.53
N SER A 103 13.91 -4.79 -6.77
CA SER A 103 15.15 -4.18 -6.28
C SER A 103 15.52 -2.85 -6.93
N ASP A 104 14.83 -2.49 -8.02
CA ASP A 104 14.87 -1.14 -8.61
C ASP A 104 13.85 -0.17 -7.96
N ARG A 105 13.22 -0.58 -6.86
CA ARG A 105 12.14 0.12 -6.11
C ARG A 105 10.81 0.20 -6.85
N THR A 106 10.67 -0.51 -7.96
CA THR A 106 9.36 -0.67 -8.58
C THR A 106 8.49 -1.54 -7.69
N ILE A 107 7.22 -1.16 -7.57
CA ILE A 107 6.17 -1.99 -6.99
C ILE A 107 5.06 -2.22 -8.01
N VAL A 108 4.41 -3.37 -7.90
CA VAL A 108 3.13 -3.64 -8.56
C VAL A 108 2.09 -3.93 -7.49
N GLU A 109 1.04 -3.10 -7.47
CA GLU A 109 -0.10 -3.18 -6.57
C GLU A 109 -1.12 -4.25 -7.03
N ALA A 110 -2.09 -4.61 -6.19
CA ALA A 110 -3.10 -5.62 -6.53
C ALA A 110 -4.01 -5.23 -7.72
N SER A 111 -4.09 -3.93 -8.02
CA SER A 111 -4.78 -3.38 -9.18
C SER A 111 -3.97 -3.47 -10.48
N GLY A 112 -2.70 -3.89 -10.43
CA GLY A 112 -1.77 -3.80 -11.55
C GLY A 112 -1.15 -2.41 -11.74
N LYS A 113 -1.46 -1.44 -10.86
CA LYS A 113 -0.80 -0.13 -10.85
C LYS A 113 0.69 -0.30 -10.50
N ILE A 114 1.52 0.40 -11.26
CA ILE A 114 2.97 0.39 -11.12
C ILE A 114 3.41 1.73 -10.54
N SER A 115 4.18 1.68 -9.46
CA SER A 115 4.73 2.87 -8.80
C SER A 115 6.20 2.64 -8.46
N ILE A 116 6.95 3.72 -8.26
CA ILE A 116 8.33 3.70 -7.78
C ILE A 116 8.33 4.33 -6.38
N ILE A 117 8.70 3.54 -5.37
CA ILE A 117 8.70 3.99 -3.98
C ILE A 117 10.01 4.70 -3.61
N THR A 118 10.03 5.39 -2.48
CA THR A 118 11.25 6.05 -1.99
C THR A 118 12.32 5.02 -1.60
N GLU A 119 13.59 5.43 -1.58
CA GLU A 119 14.69 4.56 -1.12
C GLU A 119 14.52 4.13 0.34
N GLU A 120 14.03 5.04 1.18
CA GLU A 120 13.75 4.81 2.60
C GLU A 120 12.66 3.74 2.78
N ASP A 121 11.54 3.89 2.06
CA ASP A 121 10.44 2.91 2.09
C ASP A 121 10.88 1.54 1.57
N TYR A 122 11.64 1.50 0.46
CA TYR A 122 12.18 0.25 -0.08
C TYR A 122 13.08 -0.46 0.93
N THR A 123 14.04 0.27 1.50
CA THR A 123 14.99 -0.27 2.48
C THR A 123 14.25 -0.81 3.71
N GLY A 124 13.26 -0.06 4.21
CA GLY A 124 12.41 -0.44 5.33
C GLY A 124 11.59 -1.70 5.09
N ILE A 125 10.81 -1.72 4.00
CA ILE A 125 9.98 -2.86 3.60
C ILE A 125 10.85 -4.11 3.39
N ARG A 126 11.99 -3.97 2.71
CA ARG A 126 12.92 -5.07 2.48
C ARG A 126 13.54 -5.57 3.78
N ALA A 127 13.89 -4.68 4.71
CA ALA A 127 14.41 -5.07 6.02
C ALA A 127 13.37 -5.85 6.84
N LEU A 128 12.10 -5.44 6.83
CA LEU A 128 11.01 -6.20 7.45
C LEU A 128 10.90 -7.60 6.84
N ALA A 129 10.94 -7.71 5.50
CA ALA A 129 10.92 -8.99 4.80
C ALA A 129 12.13 -9.88 5.12
N GLN A 130 13.33 -9.33 5.27
CA GLN A 130 14.48 -10.14 5.69
C GLN A 130 14.32 -10.65 7.12
N GLN A 131 13.76 -9.86 8.03
CA GLN A 131 13.49 -10.29 9.41
C GLN A 131 12.47 -11.43 9.48
N THR A 132 11.48 -11.50 8.57
CA THR A 132 10.52 -12.62 8.57
C THR A 132 11.16 -13.98 8.29
N ARG A 133 12.34 -14.01 7.66
CA ARG A 133 13.09 -15.24 7.38
C ARG A 133 13.70 -15.87 8.63
N SER A 134 13.90 -15.08 9.68
CA SER A 134 14.46 -15.54 10.96
C SER A 134 13.39 -15.96 11.97
N LEU A 135 12.10 -15.82 11.63
CA LEU A 135 11.01 -16.22 12.49
C LEU A 135 10.94 -17.75 12.63
N PRO A 136 10.47 -18.26 13.79
CA PRO A 136 10.21 -19.68 13.93
C PRO A 136 9.17 -20.15 12.92
N LYS A 137 9.35 -21.38 12.41
CA LYS A 137 8.38 -21.99 11.52
C LYS A 137 7.19 -22.52 12.32
N SER A 138 5.98 -22.25 11.85
CA SER A 138 4.78 -22.93 12.35
C SER A 138 4.70 -24.34 11.78
N ASP A 139 4.00 -25.23 12.47
CA ASP A 139 3.60 -26.56 11.98
C ASP A 139 2.38 -26.51 11.02
N ASN A 140 1.76 -25.35 10.85
CA ASN A 140 0.63 -25.16 9.96
C ASN A 140 1.02 -25.19 8.47
N PHE A 141 0.03 -25.49 7.63
CA PHE A 141 0.15 -25.42 6.17
C PHE A 141 0.82 -24.13 5.69
N ARG A 142 1.89 -24.27 4.90
CA ARG A 142 2.69 -23.16 4.35
C ARG A 142 3.20 -22.15 5.39
N ASN A 143 3.67 -22.65 6.53
CA ASN A 143 4.25 -21.82 7.58
C ASN A 143 3.30 -20.68 8.01
N GLN A 144 2.04 -21.05 8.26
CA GLN A 144 0.97 -20.10 8.53
C GLN A 144 0.87 -19.71 10.00
N TRP A 145 0.95 -18.41 10.25
CA TRP A 145 0.66 -17.73 11.49
C TRP A 145 -0.83 -17.34 11.51
N ARG A 146 -1.60 -17.97 12.40
CA ARG A 146 -3.06 -17.82 12.44
C ARG A 146 -3.45 -16.79 13.49
N VAL A 147 -3.95 -15.64 13.05
CA VAL A 147 -4.55 -14.66 13.96
C VAL A 147 -5.87 -15.24 14.50
N LYS A 148 -6.14 -15.03 15.78
CA LYS A 148 -7.36 -15.47 16.44
C LYS A 148 -8.54 -14.59 16.01
N HIS A 149 -9.59 -15.24 15.51
CA HIS A 149 -10.86 -14.61 15.12
C HIS A 149 -12.04 -15.34 15.77
N ASP A 150 -13.19 -14.67 15.79
CA ASP A 150 -14.46 -15.25 16.24
C ASP A 150 -15.08 -16.22 15.21
N ARG A 151 -14.70 -16.08 13.95
CA ARG A 151 -15.18 -16.86 12.80
C ARG A 151 -14.03 -17.54 12.06
N THR A 152 -14.40 -18.45 11.16
CA THR A 152 -13.45 -19.20 10.32
C THR A 152 -13.49 -18.71 8.86
N SER A 153 -12.74 -19.38 7.98
CA SER A 153 -12.67 -19.11 6.53
C SER A 153 -12.12 -17.73 6.14
N HIS A 154 -11.14 -17.24 6.90
CA HIS A 154 -10.40 -16.03 6.53
C HIS A 154 -9.39 -16.29 5.40
N PRO A 155 -9.06 -15.26 4.59
CA PRO A 155 -8.00 -15.33 3.60
C PRO A 155 -6.62 -15.57 4.21
N ILE A 156 -5.70 -16.06 3.37
CA ILE A 156 -4.29 -16.28 3.70
C ILE A 156 -3.44 -15.30 2.90
N ASP A 157 -2.68 -14.45 3.58
CA ASP A 157 -1.69 -13.59 2.97
C ASP A 157 -0.33 -14.31 3.01
N ARG A 158 0.14 -14.80 1.86
CA ARG A 158 1.41 -15.53 1.69
C ARG A 158 2.53 -14.53 1.42
N VAL A 159 3.49 -14.42 2.32
CA VAL A 159 4.68 -13.59 2.14
C VAL A 159 5.81 -14.48 1.63
N LEU A 160 6.28 -14.20 0.42
CA LEU A 160 7.36 -14.90 -0.27
C LEU A 160 8.57 -13.96 -0.37
N VAL A 161 9.64 -14.31 0.34
CA VAL A 161 10.88 -13.53 0.33
C VAL A 161 11.93 -14.29 -0.47
N VAL A 162 12.51 -13.64 -1.47
CA VAL A 162 13.51 -14.25 -2.34
C VAL A 162 14.78 -14.60 -1.53
N ARG A 163 15.24 -15.86 -1.65
CA ARG A 163 16.41 -16.37 -0.92
C ARG A 163 17.72 -15.82 -1.48
N SER A 164 17.81 -15.72 -2.79
CA SER A 164 18.95 -15.29 -3.61
C SER A 164 18.45 -14.79 -4.96
N THR A 165 19.27 -14.06 -5.71
CA THR A 165 18.91 -13.59 -7.06
C THR A 165 18.31 -14.73 -7.91
N LEU A 166 17.10 -14.52 -8.40
CA LEU A 166 16.39 -15.50 -9.19
C LEU A 166 16.98 -15.62 -10.60
N ASN A 167 17.09 -16.86 -11.09
CA ASN A 167 17.43 -17.13 -12.48
C ASN A 167 16.23 -16.85 -13.40
N ASP A 168 16.48 -16.67 -14.69
CA ASP A 168 15.43 -16.46 -15.70
C ASP A 168 14.46 -17.65 -15.82
N ILE A 169 14.96 -18.86 -15.54
CA ILE A 169 14.17 -20.09 -15.52
C ILE A 169 13.79 -20.39 -14.07
N PRO A 170 12.48 -20.45 -13.74
CA PRO A 170 12.03 -20.86 -12.41
C PRO A 170 12.52 -22.26 -12.05
N ALA A 171 12.88 -22.47 -10.79
CA ALA A 171 13.15 -23.79 -10.27
C ALA A 171 11.91 -24.70 -10.40
N GLU A 172 12.09 -26.02 -10.39
CA GLU A 172 10.96 -26.95 -10.35
C GLU A 172 10.11 -26.74 -9.08
N ASN A 173 10.77 -26.46 -7.96
CA ASN A 173 10.13 -26.23 -6.67
C ASN A 173 10.39 -24.82 -6.14
N TYR A 174 9.34 -24.04 -5.89
CA TYR A 174 9.49 -22.63 -5.52
C TYR A 174 10.11 -22.44 -4.13
N GLU A 175 9.99 -23.40 -3.20
CA GLU A 175 10.64 -23.28 -1.87
C GLU A 175 12.17 -23.25 -1.94
N LEU A 176 12.77 -23.67 -3.07
CA LEU A 176 14.21 -23.50 -3.33
C LEU A 176 14.59 -22.05 -3.61
N GLU A 177 13.64 -21.23 -4.03
CA GLU A 177 13.83 -19.84 -4.44
C GLU A 177 13.28 -18.85 -3.41
N TYR A 178 12.24 -19.24 -2.68
CA TYR A 178 11.53 -18.40 -1.71
C TYR A 178 11.55 -19.01 -0.31
N GLU A 179 11.67 -18.16 0.70
CA GLU A 179 11.22 -18.46 2.06
C GLU A 179 9.78 -17.97 2.19
N GLU A 180 8.84 -18.89 2.49
CA GLU A 180 7.42 -18.57 2.67
C GLU A 180 7.07 -18.47 4.15
N THR A 181 6.41 -17.38 4.53
CA THR A 181 5.73 -17.20 5.82
C THR A 181 4.34 -16.64 5.54
N SER A 182 3.29 -17.30 6.02
CA SER A 182 1.91 -16.92 5.71
C SER A 182 1.18 -16.36 6.93
N VAL A 183 0.21 -15.48 6.71
CA VAL A 183 -0.70 -14.97 7.76
C VAL A 183 -2.13 -15.34 7.41
N TYR A 184 -2.83 -16.02 8.31
CA TYR A 184 -4.25 -16.31 8.17
C TYR A 184 -5.09 -15.29 8.93
N GLY A 185 -6.02 -14.65 8.23
CA GLY A 185 -6.90 -13.64 8.81
C GLY A 185 -6.13 -12.43 9.30
N PHE A 186 -5.24 -11.86 8.50
CA PHE A 186 -4.61 -10.60 8.88
C PHE A 186 -5.67 -9.52 9.17
N ASP A 187 -5.48 -8.80 10.28
CA ASP A 187 -6.31 -7.68 10.69
C ASP A 187 -5.41 -6.64 11.38
N LYS A 188 -5.63 -5.36 11.08
CA LYS A 188 -4.80 -4.27 11.64
C LYS A 188 -5.01 -4.09 13.15
N GLN A 189 -6.13 -4.54 13.71
CA GLN A 189 -6.46 -4.40 15.13
C GLN A 189 -6.22 -5.69 15.93
N LEU A 190 -6.21 -6.86 15.29
CA LEU A 190 -6.02 -8.15 15.95
C LEU A 190 -4.63 -8.73 15.68
N LYS A 191 -3.86 -8.95 16.75
CA LYS A 191 -2.52 -9.56 16.67
C LYS A 191 -2.42 -10.91 17.37
N THR A 192 -3.28 -11.20 18.33
CA THR A 192 -3.22 -12.45 19.11
C THR A 192 -3.32 -13.67 18.21
N LEU A 193 -2.41 -14.62 18.38
CA LEU A 193 -2.41 -15.86 17.62
C LEU A 193 -3.43 -16.85 18.22
N ASP A 194 -4.02 -17.68 17.36
CA ASP A 194 -4.89 -18.79 17.79
C ASP A 194 -4.11 -19.83 18.60
N LYS A 195 -2.86 -20.09 18.20
CA LYS A 195 -1.88 -20.89 18.94
C LYS A 195 -0.53 -20.17 18.93
N PRO A 196 0.19 -20.14 20.07
CA PRO A 196 1.54 -19.59 20.11
C PRO A 196 2.49 -20.31 19.15
N ILE A 197 3.45 -19.58 18.58
CA ILE A 197 4.50 -20.13 17.70
C ILE A 197 5.86 -19.79 18.32
N GLY A 198 6.53 -20.79 18.90
CA GLY A 198 7.70 -20.52 19.74
C GLY A 198 7.30 -19.65 20.94
N ASP A 199 8.01 -18.54 21.14
CA ASP A 199 7.75 -17.59 22.23
C ASP A 199 6.74 -16.48 21.85
N TYR A 200 6.11 -16.57 20.67
CA TYR A 200 5.18 -15.56 20.18
C TYR A 200 3.73 -15.93 20.50
N GLU A 201 3.06 -15.12 21.32
CA GLU A 201 1.61 -15.17 21.56
C GLU A 201 0.83 -14.24 20.60
N GLU A 202 1.53 -13.29 20.00
CA GLU A 202 1.00 -12.35 19.02
C GLU A 202 1.79 -12.46 17.70
N LEU A 203 1.19 -11.98 16.60
CA LEU A 203 1.84 -11.92 15.30
C LEU A 203 3.14 -11.12 15.42
N ALA A 204 4.26 -11.75 15.04
CA ALA A 204 5.57 -11.13 15.15
C ALA A 204 5.61 -9.79 14.42
N GLN A 205 6.18 -8.77 15.06
CA GLN A 205 6.16 -7.39 14.56
C GLN A 205 6.58 -7.25 13.08
N PRO A 206 7.70 -7.83 12.59
CA PRO A 206 8.07 -7.69 11.18
C PRO A 206 7.04 -8.30 10.21
N LEU A 207 6.39 -9.39 10.60
CA LEU A 207 5.36 -10.04 9.79
C LEU A 207 4.05 -9.24 9.81
N TYR A 208 3.62 -8.77 10.99
CA TYR A 208 2.47 -7.87 11.12
C TYR A 208 2.66 -6.59 10.31
N GLU A 209 3.85 -5.99 10.38
CA GLU A 209 4.14 -4.76 9.64
C GLU A 209 4.12 -5.00 8.12
N LEU A 210 4.87 -5.98 7.64
CA LEU A 210 4.96 -6.27 6.22
C LEU A 210 3.61 -6.65 5.60
N THR A 211 2.80 -7.48 6.28
CA THR A 211 1.47 -7.84 5.78
C THR A 211 0.54 -6.63 5.75
N GLY A 212 0.63 -5.72 6.73
CA GLY A 212 -0.13 -4.47 6.69
C GLY A 212 0.26 -3.55 5.52
N LEU A 213 1.56 -3.47 5.18
CA LEU A 213 2.06 -2.63 4.07
C LEU A 213 1.58 -3.21 2.73
N ALA A 214 1.57 -4.54 2.61
CA ALA A 214 1.02 -5.22 1.45
C ALA A 214 -0.49 -4.97 1.31
N TRP A 215 -1.22 -4.88 2.41
CA TRP A 215 -2.65 -4.53 2.39
C TRP A 215 -2.92 -3.11 1.87
N GLU A 216 -2.03 -2.13 2.13
CA GLU A 216 -2.16 -0.81 1.50
C GLU A 216 -2.12 -0.91 -0.04
N ALA A 217 -1.26 -1.76 -0.60
CA ALA A 217 -1.18 -2.03 -2.05
C ALA A 217 -2.40 -2.77 -2.59
N ARG A 218 -3.21 -3.37 -1.72
CA ARG A 218 -4.48 -3.99 -2.08
C ARG A 218 -5.64 -3.01 -2.12
N GLU A 219 -5.64 -2.03 -1.23
CA GLU A 219 -6.69 -1.01 -1.08
C GLU A 219 -6.62 0.08 -2.17
N GLY A 220 -5.60 0.03 -3.04
CA GLY A 220 -5.44 0.94 -4.17
C GLY A 220 -6.71 1.05 -5.03
N LYS A 221 -7.13 2.29 -5.30
CA LYS A 221 -8.30 2.58 -6.15
C LYS A 221 -7.93 2.43 -7.62
N GLY A 222 -8.81 1.82 -8.41
CA GLY A 222 -8.67 1.74 -9.86
C GLY A 222 -9.28 0.47 -10.44
N SER A 223 -9.41 0.43 -11.77
CA SER A 223 -9.71 -0.81 -12.49
C SER A 223 -8.47 -1.70 -12.49
N LYS A 224 -8.69 -3.02 -12.41
CA LYS A 224 -7.59 -3.99 -12.51
C LYS A 224 -6.96 -3.97 -13.91
N ASP A 225 -5.65 -3.80 -13.97
CA ASP A 225 -4.83 -4.01 -15.16
C ASP A 225 -4.32 -5.46 -15.19
N GLU A 226 -5.14 -6.33 -15.76
CA GLU A 226 -4.80 -7.76 -15.88
C GLU A 226 -3.59 -8.01 -16.79
N ALA A 227 -3.23 -7.08 -17.69
CA ALA A 227 -2.07 -7.24 -18.55
C ALA A 227 -0.77 -7.12 -17.75
N VAL A 228 -0.67 -6.12 -16.87
CA VAL A 228 0.46 -5.97 -15.95
C VAL A 228 0.52 -7.15 -14.97
N LEU A 229 -0.61 -7.51 -14.35
CA LEU A 229 -0.65 -8.64 -13.42
C LEU A 229 -0.23 -9.95 -14.08
N THR A 230 -0.65 -10.20 -15.32
CA THR A 230 -0.23 -11.39 -16.09
C THR A 230 1.28 -11.40 -16.34
N LYS A 231 1.90 -10.26 -16.68
CA LYS A 231 3.36 -10.19 -16.83
C LYS A 231 4.09 -10.53 -15.53
N VAL A 232 3.58 -10.07 -14.38
CA VAL A 232 4.13 -10.44 -13.08
C VAL A 232 3.95 -11.93 -12.84
N ARG A 233 2.76 -12.50 -13.07
CA ARG A 233 2.53 -13.95 -12.92
C ARG A 233 3.48 -14.79 -13.77
N ASN A 234 3.74 -14.37 -15.00
CA ASN A 234 4.63 -15.06 -15.93
C ASN A 234 6.07 -15.15 -15.40
N ILE A 235 6.57 -14.12 -14.72
CA ILE A 235 7.91 -14.18 -14.14
C ILE A 235 7.96 -14.99 -12.85
N LEU A 236 6.83 -15.38 -12.25
CA LEU A 236 6.79 -16.20 -11.04
C LEU A 236 6.84 -17.68 -11.37
N GLY A 237 6.14 -18.12 -12.41
CA GLY A 237 6.21 -19.48 -12.95
C GLY A 237 5.65 -20.55 -12.02
N ASN A 238 6.46 -20.97 -11.05
CA ASN A 238 6.27 -22.14 -10.18
C ASN A 238 5.55 -21.84 -8.83
N VAL A 239 5.11 -20.61 -8.62
CA VAL A 239 4.52 -20.16 -7.33
C VAL A 239 3.01 -20.50 -7.22
N PHE A 240 2.39 -20.75 -8.37
CA PHE A 240 0.97 -21.01 -8.60
C PHE A 240 0.73 -22.49 -8.92
#